data_AF-A0A1V6H8G1-F1
#
_entry.id   AF-A0A1V6H8G1-F1
#
_cell.length_a   1.000
_cell.length_b   1.000
_cell.length_c   1.000
_cell.angle_alpha   90.00
_cell.angle_beta   90.00
_cell.angle_gamma   90.00
#
_symmetry.space_group_name_H-M   'P 1'
#
loop_
_entity.id
_entity.type
_entity.pdbx_description
1 polymer ?
#
loop_
_entity_poly.entity_id
_entity_poly.type
_entity_poly.pdbx_seq_one_letter_code
_entity_poly.pdbx_strand_id
1 'polypeptide(L)'
;MARIDSKVIFVTTSPRTPAKMIPEIGLLNAHFAGQSWNNETQRAFMGLLREENFFNGEGANDPAFSARDRINRAPKALGFVVLSPTIQLTAAGEELVNSRRKDEVFLRQLLKFQVPSPFHKPTENSAEFWVKPYLELFRLIRHFGSLKFDELKIFGLQLVDYRKFDIIVEKINQFRIAKAQNEGNYKRFRAEYFDRELREIYSADISSGNTRTRETNDASIAKFLSTKASNMRDYADACFRYLRATGLVNISHLGKSISIVPEKIQEVDYFLQHTDREPCFIDNERQYVAYLGNPKIPTLLTDNRDLLEQKIRAEFPLLEISETATLQELKDLFADRLENRKEQILTEQIAAIKDYRLFEDISTTFDQILDNSLYDTPLMLEWNTWRAMTMLDGGDIKANLKFDDFGNPMSTAQGNMADIVCDYGDFGLTVEVTMQSGQR
;
A
#
# COMPACT_ATOMS: atom_id res chain seq x y z
N MET A 1 12.09 -8.16 -18.46
CA MET A 1 12.74 -7.25 -17.50
C MET A 1 12.21 -5.84 -17.73
N ALA A 2 11.98 -5.05 -16.68
CA ALA A 2 11.56 -3.66 -16.82
C ALA A 2 12.78 -2.73 -16.87
N ARG A 3 12.85 -1.87 -17.88
CA ARG A 3 13.78 -0.74 -17.92
C ARG A 3 13.18 0.41 -17.13
N ILE A 4 13.97 1.01 -16.25
CA ILE A 4 13.53 2.12 -15.40
C ILE A 4 14.18 3.39 -15.91
N ASP A 5 13.39 4.31 -16.46
CA ASP A 5 13.82 5.66 -16.85
C ASP A 5 13.40 6.72 -15.82
N SER A 6 12.90 6.29 -14.65
CA SER A 6 12.38 7.20 -13.62
C SER A 6 13.50 8.02 -12.97
N LYS A 7 13.21 9.27 -12.62
CA LYS A 7 14.10 10.14 -11.81
C LYS A 7 13.77 10.13 -10.31
N VAL A 8 12.66 9.50 -9.94
CA VAL A 8 12.14 9.37 -8.57
C VAL A 8 11.93 7.89 -8.24
N ILE A 9 11.75 7.56 -6.96
CA ILE A 9 11.40 6.22 -6.47
C ILE A 9 10.40 5.56 -7.42
N PHE A 10 10.76 4.38 -7.90
CA PHE A 10 9.88 3.53 -8.69
C PHE A 10 9.14 2.59 -7.75
N VAL A 11 7.81 2.64 -7.79
CA VAL A 11 6.92 1.70 -7.09
C VAL A 11 5.85 1.17 -8.04
N THR A 12 5.30 0.02 -7.70
CA THR A 12 4.20 -0.58 -8.47
C THR A 12 2.88 0.16 -8.20
N THR A 13 2.13 0.42 -9.26
CA THR A 13 0.78 1.03 -9.22
C THR A 13 -0.31 0.11 -9.76
N SER A 14 0.04 -1.12 -10.17
CA SER A 14 -0.90 -2.13 -10.67
C SER A 14 -0.75 -3.42 -9.84
N PRO A 15 -1.68 -3.71 -8.92
CA PRO A 15 -2.72 -2.80 -8.41
C PRO A 15 -2.15 -1.74 -7.45
N ARG A 16 -2.82 -0.59 -7.31
CA ARG A 16 -2.49 0.42 -6.27
C ARG A 16 -2.86 -0.07 -4.87
N THR A 17 -3.92 -0.87 -4.77
CA THR A 17 -4.35 -1.54 -3.54
C THR A 17 -3.76 -2.95 -3.52
N PRO A 18 -2.80 -3.26 -2.64
CA PRO A 18 -2.07 -4.53 -2.66
C PRO A 18 -2.97 -5.74 -2.53
N ALA A 19 -3.99 -5.68 -1.66
CA ALA A 19 -4.87 -6.81 -1.37
C ALA A 19 -5.59 -7.37 -2.62
N LYS A 20 -5.74 -6.57 -3.68
CA LYS A 20 -6.34 -7.03 -4.95
C LYS A 20 -5.50 -8.09 -5.66
N MET A 21 -4.19 -8.14 -5.41
CA MET A 21 -3.32 -9.12 -6.07
C MET A 21 -3.49 -10.54 -5.53
N ILE A 22 -3.97 -10.70 -4.29
CA ILE A 22 -4.08 -12.00 -3.62
C ILE A 22 -4.99 -12.98 -4.40
N PRO A 23 -6.27 -12.63 -4.69
CA PRO A 23 -7.12 -13.51 -5.48
C PRO A 23 -6.62 -13.66 -6.93
N GLU A 24 -6.00 -12.62 -7.52
CA GLU A 24 -5.44 -12.69 -8.88
C GLU A 24 -4.32 -13.74 -8.99
N ILE A 25 -3.37 -13.80 -8.03
CA ILE A 25 -2.29 -14.80 -8.05
C ILE A 25 -2.78 -16.20 -7.66
N GLY A 26 -3.80 -16.28 -6.81
CA GLY A 26 -4.45 -17.55 -6.47
C GLY A 26 -5.09 -18.20 -7.70
N LEU A 27 -5.86 -17.41 -8.46
CA LEU A 27 -6.46 -17.83 -9.74
C LEU A 27 -5.39 -18.23 -10.76
N LEU A 28 -4.35 -17.41 -10.91
CA LEU A 28 -3.23 -17.69 -11.83
C LEU A 28 -2.61 -19.07 -11.54
N ASN A 29 -2.34 -19.34 -10.26
CA ASN A 29 -1.75 -20.62 -9.85
C ASN A 29 -2.70 -21.79 -10.06
N ALA A 30 -3.97 -21.66 -9.65
CA ALA A 30 -4.95 -22.74 -9.74
C ALA A 30 -5.18 -23.22 -11.18
N HIS A 31 -5.14 -22.32 -12.16
CA HIS A 31 -5.49 -22.66 -13.55
C HIS A 31 -4.29 -22.76 -14.51
N PHE A 32 -3.15 -22.11 -14.20
CA PHE A 32 -2.03 -22.01 -15.13
C PHE A 32 -0.69 -22.49 -14.58
N ALA A 33 -0.62 -23.01 -13.34
CA ALA A 33 0.62 -23.54 -12.80
C ALA A 33 1.26 -24.59 -13.73
N GLY A 34 2.58 -24.53 -13.90
CA GLY A 34 3.33 -25.42 -14.77
C GLY A 34 3.30 -25.06 -16.27
N GLN A 35 2.46 -24.10 -16.68
CA GLN A 35 2.42 -23.61 -18.07
C GLN A 35 3.43 -22.47 -18.28
N SER A 36 3.83 -22.19 -19.53
CA SER A 36 4.68 -21.04 -19.86
C SER A 36 3.88 -19.73 -19.86
N TRP A 37 4.40 -18.66 -19.27
CA TRP A 37 3.73 -17.34 -19.31
C TRP A 37 3.94 -16.61 -20.64
N ASN A 38 3.10 -16.91 -21.63
CA ASN A 38 3.16 -16.38 -22.99
C ASN A 38 1.85 -15.67 -23.39
N ASN A 39 1.75 -15.17 -24.63
CA ASN A 39 0.56 -14.44 -25.10
C ASN A 39 -0.74 -15.26 -25.00
N GLU A 40 -0.69 -16.57 -25.22
CA GLU A 40 -1.85 -17.45 -25.15
C GLU A 40 -2.35 -17.58 -23.70
N THR A 41 -1.45 -17.96 -22.78
CA THR A 41 -1.81 -18.07 -21.35
C THR A 41 -2.20 -16.73 -20.75
N GLN A 42 -1.61 -15.62 -21.20
CA GLN A 42 -1.98 -14.27 -20.75
C GLN A 42 -3.42 -13.91 -21.18
N ARG A 43 -3.82 -14.24 -22.42
CA ARG A 43 -5.21 -14.02 -22.88
C ARG A 43 -6.19 -14.91 -22.15
N ALA A 44 -5.84 -16.19 -21.96
CA ALA A 44 -6.68 -17.15 -21.24
C ALA A 44 -6.88 -16.71 -19.77
N PHE A 45 -5.80 -16.29 -19.10
CA PHE A 45 -5.89 -15.74 -17.74
C PHE A 45 -6.76 -14.50 -17.68
N MET A 46 -6.64 -13.58 -18.64
CA MET A 46 -7.52 -12.40 -18.69
C MET A 46 -8.99 -12.78 -18.98
N GLY A 47 -9.23 -13.84 -19.75
CA GLY A 47 -10.57 -14.40 -19.95
C GLY A 47 -11.20 -14.82 -18.63
N LEU A 48 -10.51 -15.71 -17.89
CA LEU A 48 -10.96 -16.16 -16.58
C LEU A 48 -11.10 -15.00 -15.59
N LEU A 49 -10.11 -14.11 -15.52
CA LEU A 49 -10.13 -12.99 -14.60
C LEU A 49 -11.32 -12.04 -14.84
N ARG A 50 -11.87 -11.95 -16.05
CA ARG A 50 -13.10 -11.17 -16.32
C ARG A 50 -14.38 -11.86 -15.83
N GLU A 51 -14.37 -13.19 -15.76
CA GLU A 51 -15.45 -13.97 -15.17
C GLU A 51 -15.39 -13.92 -13.64
N GLU A 52 -14.22 -13.56 -13.08
CA GLU A 52 -14.03 -13.42 -11.66
C GLU A 52 -14.63 -12.13 -11.10
N ASN A 53 -15.40 -12.34 -10.04
CA ASN A 53 -16.19 -11.35 -9.33
C ASN A 53 -15.38 -10.22 -8.66
N PHE A 54 -14.07 -10.44 -8.42
CA PHE A 54 -13.19 -9.46 -7.80
C PHE A 54 -12.49 -8.53 -8.82
N PHE A 55 -12.79 -8.66 -10.12
CA PHE A 55 -12.16 -7.90 -11.20
C PHE A 55 -13.08 -6.80 -11.77
N ASN A 56 -12.72 -5.53 -11.52
CA ASN A 56 -13.50 -4.37 -11.97
C ASN A 56 -12.89 -3.66 -13.20
N GLY A 57 -12.21 -4.40 -14.08
CA GLY A 57 -11.62 -3.85 -15.30
C GLY A 57 -12.36 -4.32 -16.56
N GLU A 58 -12.30 -3.56 -17.64
CA GLU A 58 -12.78 -4.08 -18.94
C GLU A 58 -11.72 -5.00 -19.57
N GLY A 59 -10.43 -4.61 -19.45
CA GLY A 59 -9.31 -5.30 -20.10
C GLY A 59 -9.48 -5.45 -21.61
N ALA A 60 -10.37 -4.68 -22.25
CA ALA A 60 -10.98 -5.02 -23.54
C ALA A 60 -10.02 -4.89 -24.73
N ASN A 61 -9.17 -3.84 -24.74
CA ASN A 61 -8.39 -3.48 -25.92
C ASN A 61 -7.17 -4.38 -26.18
N ASP A 62 -6.47 -4.81 -25.12
CA ASP A 62 -5.37 -5.79 -25.21
C ASP A 62 -5.37 -6.67 -23.95
N PRO A 63 -6.02 -7.85 -24.02
CA PRO A 63 -6.14 -8.76 -22.89
C PRO A 63 -4.79 -9.30 -22.42
N ALA A 64 -3.88 -9.59 -23.35
CA ALA A 64 -2.55 -10.13 -23.04
C ALA A 64 -1.70 -9.09 -22.31
N PHE A 65 -1.69 -7.85 -22.82
CA PHE A 65 -1.04 -6.73 -22.16
C PHE A 65 -1.61 -6.48 -20.76
N SER A 66 -2.94 -6.49 -20.62
CA SER A 66 -3.63 -6.26 -19.34
C SER A 66 -3.24 -7.32 -18.29
N ALA A 67 -3.27 -8.60 -18.65
CA ALA A 67 -2.80 -9.69 -17.80
C ALA A 67 -1.32 -9.50 -17.42
N ARG A 68 -0.47 -9.20 -18.40
CA ARG A 68 0.96 -8.97 -18.16
C ARG A 68 1.20 -7.78 -17.25
N ASP A 69 0.46 -6.69 -17.39
CA ASP A 69 0.60 -5.51 -16.54
C ASP A 69 0.29 -5.83 -15.07
N ARG A 70 -0.79 -6.60 -14.84
CA ARG A 70 -1.22 -7.01 -13.51
C ARG A 70 -0.27 -7.97 -12.83
N ILE A 71 0.19 -9.00 -13.54
CA ILE A 71 1.03 -10.06 -12.95
C ILE A 71 2.51 -9.68 -12.94
N ASN A 72 3.03 -8.99 -13.97
CA ASN A 72 4.45 -8.68 -14.04
C ASN A 72 4.86 -7.45 -13.22
N ARG A 73 3.92 -6.56 -12.87
CA ARG A 73 4.18 -5.43 -11.96
C ARG A 73 4.19 -5.92 -10.53
N ALA A 74 3.17 -5.68 -9.70
CA ALA A 74 3.28 -5.98 -8.27
C ALA A 74 3.60 -7.45 -7.97
N PRO A 75 2.88 -8.46 -8.51
CA PRO A 75 3.07 -9.86 -8.11
C PRO A 75 4.49 -10.38 -8.37
N LYS A 76 5.00 -10.20 -9.59
CA LYS A 76 6.37 -10.62 -9.92
C LYS A 76 7.40 -9.70 -9.28
N ALA A 77 7.22 -8.38 -9.30
CA ALA A 77 8.19 -7.43 -8.78
C ALA A 77 8.39 -7.57 -7.26
N LEU A 78 7.36 -8.01 -6.54
CA LEU A 78 7.40 -8.35 -5.13
C LEU A 78 7.69 -9.85 -4.89
N GLY A 79 7.92 -10.64 -5.94
CA GLY A 79 8.35 -12.04 -5.86
C GLY A 79 7.32 -13.00 -5.26
N PHE A 80 6.04 -12.75 -5.49
CA PHE A 80 4.97 -13.71 -5.18
C PHE A 80 4.83 -14.80 -6.27
N VAL A 81 5.25 -14.50 -7.50
CA VAL A 81 5.15 -15.42 -8.64
C VAL A 81 6.47 -15.53 -9.39
N VAL A 82 6.72 -16.73 -9.91
CA VAL A 82 7.72 -17.01 -10.95
C VAL A 82 6.95 -17.27 -12.24
N LEU A 83 7.36 -16.64 -13.34
CA LEU A 83 6.67 -16.74 -14.64
C LEU A 83 7.52 -17.44 -15.72
N SER A 84 8.76 -17.82 -15.37
CA SER A 84 9.71 -18.44 -16.28
C SER A 84 10.58 -19.46 -15.52
N PRO A 85 10.80 -20.67 -16.06
CA PRO A 85 10.29 -21.16 -17.35
C PRO A 85 8.77 -21.42 -17.34
N THR A 86 8.21 -21.66 -16.17
CA THR A 86 6.78 -21.95 -15.97
C THR A 86 6.19 -21.09 -14.86
N ILE A 87 4.88 -20.88 -14.91
CA ILE A 87 4.09 -20.16 -13.90
C ILE A 87 4.05 -20.97 -12.61
N GLN A 88 4.46 -20.36 -11.50
CA GLN A 88 4.43 -20.94 -10.16
C GLN A 88 4.29 -19.83 -9.12
N LEU A 89 3.66 -20.13 -7.98
CA LEU A 89 3.86 -19.32 -6.77
C LEU A 89 5.27 -19.53 -6.24
N THR A 90 5.86 -18.49 -5.66
CA THR A 90 7.01 -18.66 -4.76
C THR A 90 6.51 -19.12 -3.38
N ALA A 91 7.43 -19.52 -2.50
CA ALA A 91 7.07 -19.79 -1.10
C ALA A 91 6.38 -18.57 -0.42
N ALA A 92 6.84 -17.34 -0.72
CA ALA A 92 6.16 -16.13 -0.27
C ALA A 92 4.78 -15.93 -0.92
N GLY A 93 4.59 -16.34 -2.18
CA GLY A 93 3.29 -16.33 -2.86
C GLY A 93 2.31 -17.32 -2.25
N GLU A 94 2.74 -18.54 -1.95
CA GLU A 94 1.95 -19.55 -1.25
C GLU A 94 1.52 -19.06 0.13
N GLU A 95 2.44 -18.43 0.87
CA GLU A 95 2.12 -17.85 2.18
C GLU A 95 1.16 -16.67 2.04
N LEU A 96 1.30 -15.80 1.05
CA LEU A 96 0.38 -14.69 0.84
C LEU A 96 -1.07 -15.17 0.58
N VAL A 97 -1.23 -16.23 -0.21
CA VAL A 97 -2.56 -16.78 -0.54
C VAL A 97 -3.19 -17.45 0.69
N ASN A 98 -2.42 -18.26 1.42
CA ASN A 98 -2.96 -19.16 2.43
C ASN A 98 -2.89 -18.61 3.87
N SER A 99 -1.94 -17.73 4.18
CA SER A 99 -1.72 -17.24 5.55
C SER A 99 -2.84 -16.33 6.04
N ARG A 100 -3.10 -16.37 7.34
CA ARG A 100 -3.92 -15.37 8.04
C ARG A 100 -3.17 -14.03 8.18
N ARG A 101 -1.84 -14.08 8.33
CA ARG A 101 -0.92 -12.93 8.57
C ARG A 101 -0.37 -12.35 7.27
N LYS A 102 -1.26 -11.90 6.39
CA LYS A 102 -0.90 -11.39 5.06
C LYS A 102 -0.09 -10.09 5.11
N ASP A 103 -0.30 -9.30 6.14
CA ASP A 103 0.41 -8.07 6.47
C ASP A 103 1.91 -8.30 6.70
N GLU A 104 2.27 -9.34 7.46
CA GLU A 104 3.67 -9.76 7.70
C GLU A 104 4.35 -10.20 6.39
N VAL A 105 3.62 -10.91 5.54
CA VAL A 105 4.11 -11.33 4.21
C VAL A 105 4.36 -10.11 3.34
N PHE A 106 3.42 -9.15 3.26
CA PHE A 106 3.62 -7.90 2.53
C PHE A 106 4.83 -7.14 3.05
N LEU A 107 4.98 -7.00 4.36
CA LEU A 107 6.12 -6.31 4.97
C LEU A 107 7.44 -6.87 4.45
N ARG A 108 7.65 -8.18 4.52
CA ARG A 108 8.91 -8.81 4.09
C ARG A 108 9.19 -8.56 2.61
N GLN A 109 8.19 -8.69 1.76
CA GLN A 109 8.38 -8.43 0.32
C GLN A 109 8.71 -6.96 0.04
N LEU A 110 8.07 -6.03 0.74
CA LEU A 110 8.34 -4.60 0.59
C LEU A 110 9.73 -4.22 1.10
N LEU A 111 10.19 -4.80 2.21
CA LEU A 111 11.55 -4.59 2.72
C LEU A 111 12.64 -5.15 1.79
N LYS A 112 12.33 -6.20 1.01
CA LYS A 112 13.24 -6.76 0.00
C LYS A 112 13.21 -6.02 -1.34
N PHE A 113 12.11 -5.35 -1.65
CA PHE A 113 11.97 -4.64 -2.92
C PHE A 113 13.08 -3.60 -3.09
N GLN A 114 13.84 -3.71 -4.18
CA GLN A 114 15.04 -2.92 -4.42
C GLN A 114 15.16 -2.47 -5.87
N VAL A 115 15.80 -1.31 -6.03
CA VAL A 115 16.24 -0.79 -7.32
C VAL A 115 17.71 -0.35 -7.15
N PRO A 116 18.66 -0.92 -7.90
CA PRO A 116 18.48 -1.86 -9.02
C PRO A 116 18.17 -3.30 -8.57
N SER A 117 17.63 -4.09 -9.50
CA SER A 117 17.50 -5.54 -9.39
C SER A 117 17.48 -6.20 -10.79
N PRO A 118 17.62 -7.53 -10.89
CA PRO A 118 17.42 -8.23 -12.16
C PRO A 118 16.07 -7.93 -12.84
N PHE A 119 15.04 -7.57 -12.05
CA PHE A 119 13.72 -7.20 -12.58
C PHE A 119 13.60 -5.73 -12.96
N HIS A 120 14.37 -4.84 -12.33
CA HIS A 120 14.31 -3.39 -12.50
C HIS A 120 15.71 -2.86 -12.79
N LYS A 121 15.99 -2.63 -14.07
CA LYS A 121 17.29 -2.15 -14.54
C LYS A 121 17.21 -0.66 -14.86
N PRO A 122 17.83 0.21 -14.03
CA PRO A 122 18.03 1.62 -14.35
C PRO A 122 18.70 1.79 -15.73
N THR A 123 18.31 2.81 -16.46
CA THR A 123 18.95 3.17 -17.74
C THR A 123 19.84 4.39 -17.56
N GLU A 124 20.57 4.77 -18.61
CA GLU A 124 21.32 6.05 -18.64
C GLU A 124 20.42 7.28 -18.43
N ASN A 125 19.13 7.17 -18.74
CA ASN A 125 18.15 8.25 -18.59
C ASN A 125 17.47 8.25 -17.23
N SER A 126 17.81 7.35 -16.31
CA SER A 126 17.19 7.31 -14.99
C SER A 126 17.95 8.13 -13.96
N ALA A 127 17.45 8.18 -12.72
CA ALA A 127 18.31 8.51 -11.59
C ALA A 127 19.29 7.36 -11.31
N GLU A 128 20.39 7.67 -10.63
CA GLU A 128 21.28 6.65 -10.07
C GLU A 128 20.61 5.98 -8.86
N PHE A 129 19.89 4.89 -9.13
CA PHE A 129 19.20 4.14 -8.08
C PHE A 129 20.18 3.30 -7.27
N TRP A 130 20.05 3.33 -5.96
CA TRP A 130 20.72 2.45 -5.03
C TRP A 130 19.93 2.36 -3.72
N VAL A 131 18.75 1.73 -3.75
CA VAL A 131 17.79 1.85 -2.65
C VAL A 131 16.88 0.63 -2.52
N LYS A 132 16.45 0.37 -1.27
CA LYS A 132 15.25 -0.41 -0.92
C LYS A 132 14.13 0.55 -0.56
N PRO A 133 13.25 0.94 -1.51
CA PRO A 133 12.36 2.09 -1.35
C PRO A 133 11.51 2.03 -0.07
N TYR A 134 10.82 0.92 0.19
CA TYR A 134 9.91 0.85 1.33
C TYR A 134 10.64 0.85 2.67
N LEU A 135 11.82 0.23 2.77
CA LEU A 135 12.68 0.29 3.96
C LEU A 135 13.04 1.75 4.30
N GLU A 136 13.42 2.52 3.28
CA GLU A 136 13.83 3.91 3.43
C GLU A 136 12.64 4.85 3.66
N LEU A 137 11.45 4.53 3.13
CA LEU A 137 10.21 5.23 3.47
C LEU A 137 9.81 4.99 4.93
N PHE A 138 9.95 3.77 5.46
CA PHE A 138 9.78 3.50 6.89
C PHE A 138 10.75 4.33 7.73
N ARG A 139 12.03 4.40 7.33
CA ARG A 139 13.03 5.25 8.01
C ARG A 139 12.62 6.71 8.02
N LEU A 140 12.10 7.22 6.91
CA LEU A 140 11.67 8.61 6.77
C LEU A 140 10.45 8.92 7.67
N ILE A 141 9.46 8.03 7.67
CA ILE A 141 8.27 8.16 8.53
C ILE A 141 8.68 8.09 10.01
N ARG A 142 9.54 7.14 10.36
CA ARG A 142 10.05 6.96 11.72
C ARG A 142 10.86 8.16 12.22
N HIS A 143 11.63 8.79 11.34
CA HIS A 143 12.40 10.00 11.63
C HIS A 143 11.51 11.20 11.95
N PHE A 144 10.47 11.45 11.13
CA PHE A 144 9.58 12.60 11.33
C PHE A 144 8.44 12.36 12.31
N GLY A 145 8.19 11.11 12.69
CA GLY A 145 7.02 10.67 13.48
C GLY A 145 5.73 10.67 12.66
N SER A 146 5.47 11.74 11.91
CA SER A 146 4.38 11.85 10.94
C SER A 146 4.86 12.54 9.67
N LEU A 147 4.54 11.95 8.52
CA LEU A 147 4.89 12.46 7.20
C LEU A 147 3.61 12.79 6.41
N LYS A 148 3.49 14.01 5.92
CA LYS A 148 2.33 14.46 5.14
C LYS A 148 2.39 13.89 3.71
N PHE A 149 1.24 13.68 3.10
CA PHE A 149 1.13 13.19 1.72
C PHE A 149 1.91 14.06 0.74
N ASP A 150 1.83 15.39 0.90
CA ASP A 150 2.59 16.31 0.05
C ASP A 150 4.10 16.23 0.30
N GLU A 151 4.55 15.95 1.54
CA GLU A 151 5.98 15.79 1.85
C GLU A 151 6.53 14.51 1.20
N LEU A 152 5.80 13.39 1.31
CA LEU A 152 6.16 12.16 0.61
C LEU A 152 6.20 12.38 -0.91
N LYS A 153 5.11 12.96 -1.46
CA LYS A 153 4.96 13.17 -2.90
C LYS A 153 6.06 14.06 -3.46
N ILE A 154 6.35 15.19 -2.81
CA ILE A 154 7.29 16.18 -3.33
C ILE A 154 8.74 15.74 -3.07
N PHE A 155 9.05 15.28 -1.85
CA PHE A 155 10.43 15.06 -1.40
C PHE A 155 10.74 13.59 -1.15
N GLY A 156 9.88 12.85 -0.45
CA GLY A 156 10.16 11.46 -0.10
C GLY A 156 10.37 10.56 -1.32
N LEU A 157 9.65 10.80 -2.42
CA LEU A 157 9.86 10.10 -3.69
C LEU A 157 11.22 10.41 -4.34
N GLN A 158 11.95 11.44 -3.96
CA GLN A 158 13.30 11.70 -4.48
C GLN A 158 14.37 10.81 -3.84
N LEU A 159 14.04 10.00 -2.83
CA LEU A 159 14.96 9.11 -2.11
C LEU A 159 15.32 7.85 -2.93
N VAL A 160 16.03 8.06 -4.04
CA VAL A 160 16.46 7.01 -4.98
C VAL A 160 17.76 6.31 -4.58
N ASP A 161 18.47 6.85 -3.59
CA ASP A 161 19.70 6.31 -3.01
C ASP A 161 19.62 6.48 -1.48
N TYR A 162 19.76 5.40 -0.72
CA TYR A 162 19.60 5.45 0.74
C TYR A 162 20.63 6.38 1.43
N ARG A 163 21.76 6.66 0.76
CA ARG A 163 22.81 7.56 1.26
C ARG A 163 22.41 9.04 1.15
N LYS A 164 21.40 9.37 0.35
CA LYS A 164 20.86 10.73 0.19
C LYS A 164 19.78 11.08 1.21
N PHE A 165 19.56 10.24 2.21
CA PHE A 165 18.49 10.42 3.19
C PHE A 165 18.51 11.77 3.90
N ASP A 166 19.67 12.20 4.39
CA ASP A 166 19.78 13.47 5.13
C ASP A 166 19.47 14.68 4.24
N ILE A 167 19.75 14.58 2.93
CA ILE A 167 19.36 15.61 1.95
C ILE A 167 17.83 15.69 1.85
N ILE A 168 17.14 14.55 1.80
CA ILE A 168 15.68 14.50 1.75
C ILE A 168 15.05 15.01 3.04
N VAL A 169 15.63 14.65 4.19
CA VAL A 169 15.22 15.18 5.50
C VAL A 169 15.33 16.69 5.51
N GLU A 170 16.45 17.24 5.06
CA GLU A 170 16.67 18.68 5.03
C GLU A 170 15.68 19.41 4.10
N LYS A 171 15.42 18.86 2.90
CA LYS A 171 14.39 19.41 1.99
C LYS A 171 13.00 19.48 2.67
N ILE A 172 12.62 18.45 3.43
CA ILE A 172 11.34 18.42 4.16
C ILE A 172 11.35 19.43 5.31
N ASN A 173 12.44 19.54 6.08
CA ASN A 173 12.56 20.52 7.16
C ASN A 173 12.43 21.95 6.62
N GLN A 174 13.12 22.28 5.53
CA GLN A 174 13.03 23.58 4.88
C GLN A 174 11.60 23.88 4.39
N PHE A 175 10.94 22.89 3.79
CA PHE A 175 9.55 23.01 3.40
C PHE A 175 8.62 23.28 4.59
N ARG A 176 8.82 22.57 5.72
CA ARG A 176 8.04 22.77 6.95
C ARG A 176 8.23 24.17 7.55
N ILE A 177 9.48 24.66 7.59
CA ILE A 177 9.80 26.01 8.05
C ILE A 177 9.12 27.05 7.15
N ALA A 178 9.32 26.94 5.83
CA ALA A 178 8.72 27.88 4.88
C ALA A 178 7.19 27.83 4.91
N LYS A 179 6.60 26.65 5.10
CA LYS A 179 5.15 26.49 5.26
C LYS A 179 4.64 27.21 6.50
N ALA A 180 5.35 27.12 7.63
CA ALA A 180 4.97 27.79 8.87
C ALA A 180 5.06 29.33 8.77
N GLN A 181 6.00 29.83 7.94
CA GLN A 181 6.18 31.26 7.67
C GLN A 181 5.25 31.80 6.57
N ASN A 182 4.58 30.92 5.82
CA ASN A 182 3.72 31.34 4.72
C ASN A 182 2.35 31.82 5.24
N GLU A 183 2.11 33.12 5.13
CA GLU A 183 0.81 33.76 5.42
C GLU A 183 -0.20 33.64 4.25
N GLY A 184 0.27 33.22 3.07
CA GLY A 184 -0.53 33.11 1.85
C GLY A 184 -1.33 31.81 1.70
N ASN A 185 -2.00 31.65 0.56
CA ASN A 185 -2.78 30.45 0.26
C ASN A 185 -1.88 29.19 0.11
N TYR A 186 -2.11 28.18 0.96
CA TYR A 186 -1.31 26.94 0.98
C TYR A 186 -1.31 26.18 -0.35
N LYS A 187 -2.43 26.16 -1.08
CA LYS A 187 -2.52 25.44 -2.38
C LYS A 187 -1.55 26.03 -3.40
N ARG A 188 -1.43 27.37 -3.42
CA ARG A 188 -0.48 28.10 -4.26
C ARG A 188 0.96 27.88 -3.81
N PHE A 189 1.26 28.09 -2.53
CA PHE A 189 2.57 27.84 -1.93
C PHE A 189 3.11 26.44 -2.28
N ARG A 190 2.27 25.42 -2.08
CA ARG A 190 2.61 24.03 -2.38
C ARG A 190 2.85 23.80 -3.88
N ALA A 191 2.04 24.40 -4.75
CA ALA A 191 2.18 24.24 -6.19
C ALA A 191 3.51 24.85 -6.69
N GLU A 192 3.89 26.01 -6.17
CA GLU A 192 5.16 26.68 -6.50
C GLU A 192 6.36 25.86 -6.02
N TYR A 193 6.34 25.34 -4.78
CA TYR A 193 7.37 24.44 -4.28
C TYR A 193 7.50 23.17 -5.13
N PHE A 194 6.37 22.57 -5.50
CA PHE A 194 6.40 21.35 -6.29
C PHE A 194 6.90 21.57 -7.72
N ASP A 195 6.50 22.67 -8.37
CA ASP A 195 7.02 23.04 -9.70
C ASP A 195 8.55 23.24 -9.67
N ARG A 196 9.07 23.90 -8.63
CA ARG A 196 10.52 24.08 -8.45
C ARG A 196 11.26 22.75 -8.33
N GLU A 197 10.80 21.85 -7.47
CA GLU A 197 11.41 20.52 -7.33
C GLU A 197 11.33 19.71 -8.62
N LEU A 198 10.20 19.77 -9.35
CA LEU A 198 10.08 19.07 -10.63
C LEU A 198 11.09 19.60 -11.67
N ARG A 199 11.29 20.91 -11.74
CA ARG A 199 12.30 21.51 -12.62
C ARG A 199 13.71 21.08 -12.26
N GLU A 200 14.01 20.93 -10.98
CA GLU A 200 15.31 20.44 -10.51
C GLU A 200 15.51 18.98 -10.91
N ILE A 201 14.55 18.11 -10.56
CA ILE A 201 14.57 16.66 -10.84
C ILE A 201 14.73 16.37 -12.33
N TYR A 202 14.02 17.13 -13.18
CA TYR A 202 13.98 16.92 -14.63
C TYR A 202 14.79 17.97 -15.41
N SER A 203 15.73 18.67 -14.76
CA SER A 203 16.52 19.74 -15.37
C SER A 203 17.28 19.31 -16.63
N ALA A 204 17.88 18.11 -16.62
CA ALA A 204 18.58 17.53 -17.77
C ALA A 204 17.62 17.22 -18.93
N ASP A 205 16.44 16.66 -18.64
CA ASP A 205 15.43 16.34 -19.66
C ASP A 205 14.88 17.61 -20.31
N ILE A 206 14.65 18.66 -19.50
CA ILE A 206 14.19 19.97 -19.98
C ILE A 206 15.26 20.62 -20.87
N SER A 207 16.51 20.64 -20.42
CA SER A 207 17.62 21.29 -21.14
C SER A 207 17.96 20.57 -22.46
N SER A 208 17.77 19.26 -22.52
CA SER A 208 17.97 18.44 -23.72
C SER A 208 16.76 18.40 -24.66
N GLY A 209 15.63 19.03 -24.29
CA GLY A 209 14.39 18.99 -25.09
C GLY A 209 13.67 17.64 -25.07
N ASN A 210 14.04 16.74 -24.15
CA ASN A 210 13.45 15.42 -23.96
C ASN A 210 12.13 15.49 -23.15
N THR A 211 11.22 16.39 -23.56
CA THR A 211 9.96 16.69 -22.85
C THR A 211 8.74 15.99 -23.45
N ARG A 212 8.89 15.26 -24.56
CA ARG A 212 7.79 14.48 -25.15
C ARG A 212 7.48 13.25 -24.30
N THR A 213 6.20 13.01 -24.03
CA THR A 213 5.75 11.79 -23.36
C THR A 213 5.08 10.86 -24.36
N ARG A 214 5.05 9.55 -24.08
CA ARG A 214 4.51 8.53 -24.99
C ARG A 214 3.02 8.73 -25.31
N GLU A 215 2.31 9.48 -24.48
CA GLU A 215 0.85 9.65 -24.52
C GLU A 215 0.40 10.93 -25.23
N THR A 216 1.32 11.85 -25.57
CA THR A 216 0.96 13.12 -26.22
C THR A 216 2.04 13.64 -27.16
N ASN A 217 1.60 14.30 -28.24
CA ASN A 217 2.49 15.03 -29.15
C ASN A 217 2.84 16.44 -28.64
N ASP A 218 2.20 16.90 -27.56
CA ASP A 218 2.51 18.18 -26.90
C ASP A 218 3.82 18.08 -26.10
N ALA A 219 4.86 18.72 -26.62
CA ALA A 219 6.20 18.74 -26.03
C ALA A 219 6.43 19.93 -25.08
N SER A 220 5.39 20.69 -24.72
CA SER A 220 5.55 21.85 -23.84
C SER A 220 6.06 21.43 -22.46
N ILE A 221 6.96 22.23 -21.88
CA ILE A 221 7.49 22.01 -20.53
C ILE A 221 6.34 21.94 -19.52
N ALA A 222 5.31 22.78 -19.67
CA ALA A 222 4.15 22.78 -18.79
C ALA A 222 3.40 21.43 -18.80
N LYS A 223 3.13 20.87 -19.99
CA LYS A 223 2.46 19.57 -20.10
C LYS A 223 3.33 18.44 -19.54
N PHE A 224 4.62 18.44 -19.86
CA PHE A 224 5.59 17.48 -19.32
C PHE A 224 5.61 17.48 -17.79
N LEU A 225 5.80 18.65 -17.16
CA LEU A 225 5.84 18.79 -15.71
C LEU A 225 4.50 18.40 -15.07
N SER A 226 3.37 18.75 -15.69
CA SER A 226 2.04 18.34 -15.24
C SER A 226 1.88 16.82 -15.23
N THR A 227 2.35 16.12 -16.28
CA THR A 227 2.35 14.65 -16.33
C THR A 227 3.24 14.06 -15.23
N LYS A 228 4.47 14.58 -15.04
CA LYS A 228 5.36 14.11 -13.96
C LYS A 228 4.77 14.35 -12.57
N ALA A 229 4.11 15.49 -12.36
CA ALA A 229 3.41 15.82 -11.13
C ALA A 229 2.28 14.82 -10.82
N SER A 230 1.50 14.45 -11.85
CA SER A 230 0.44 13.44 -11.73
C SER A 230 1.01 12.07 -11.38
N ASN A 231 2.06 11.63 -12.07
CA ASN A 231 2.72 10.35 -11.80
C ASN A 231 3.26 10.26 -10.37
N MET A 232 3.88 11.33 -9.86
CA MET A 232 4.35 11.39 -8.48
C MET A 232 3.21 11.33 -7.46
N ARG A 233 2.03 11.91 -7.78
CA ARG A 233 0.84 11.74 -6.94
C ARG A 233 0.39 10.27 -6.90
N ASP A 234 0.35 9.59 -8.04
CA ASP A 234 -0.02 8.18 -8.13
C ASP A 234 0.98 7.27 -7.39
N TYR A 235 2.29 7.56 -7.49
CA TYR A 235 3.30 6.84 -6.71
C TYR A 235 3.19 7.09 -5.21
N ALA A 236 2.92 8.32 -4.77
CA ALA A 236 2.69 8.61 -3.36
C ALA A 236 1.45 7.90 -2.80
N ASP A 237 0.35 7.86 -3.56
CA ASP A 237 -0.87 7.11 -3.21
C ASP A 237 -0.59 5.60 -3.11
N ALA A 238 0.13 5.03 -4.08
CA ALA A 238 0.56 3.64 -4.01
C ALA A 238 1.46 3.39 -2.78
N CYS A 239 2.45 4.23 -2.50
CA CYS A 239 3.26 4.10 -1.29
C CYS A 239 2.42 4.07 -0.01
N PHE A 240 1.45 4.99 0.15
CA PHE A 240 0.55 5.00 1.30
C PHE A 240 -0.23 3.69 1.42
N ARG A 241 -0.83 3.20 0.32
CA ARG A 241 -1.62 1.97 0.31
C ARG A 241 -0.78 0.72 0.60
N TYR A 242 0.44 0.64 0.05
CA TYR A 242 1.36 -0.47 0.28
C TYR A 242 1.94 -0.48 1.69
N LEU A 243 2.31 0.67 2.24
CA LEU A 243 2.73 0.78 3.63
C LEU A 243 1.57 0.46 4.58
N ARG A 244 0.34 0.89 4.28
CA ARG A 244 -0.85 0.55 5.07
C ARG A 244 -1.10 -0.96 5.11
N ALA A 245 -0.89 -1.65 3.99
CA ALA A 245 -1.09 -3.09 3.90
C ALA A 245 -0.15 -3.92 4.80
N THR A 246 0.91 -3.32 5.37
CA THR A 246 1.78 -4.01 6.33
C THR A 246 1.25 -3.98 7.76
N GLY A 247 0.15 -3.26 8.04
CA GLY A 247 -0.40 -3.12 9.39
C GLY A 247 0.47 -2.32 10.38
N LEU A 248 1.55 -1.66 9.91
CA LEU A 248 2.50 -0.96 10.78
C LEU A 248 2.27 0.55 10.86
N VAL A 249 1.43 1.10 9.99
CA VAL A 249 1.25 2.54 9.83
C VAL A 249 -0.20 2.95 10.05
N ASN A 250 -0.37 4.11 10.67
CA ASN A 250 -1.65 4.79 10.77
C ASN A 250 -1.74 5.85 9.65
N ILE A 251 -2.95 6.03 9.09
CA ILE A 251 -3.27 7.06 8.12
C ILE A 251 -4.22 8.06 8.76
N SER A 252 -3.75 9.29 8.96
CA SER A 252 -4.63 10.41 9.30
C SER A 252 -5.37 10.84 8.04
N HIS A 253 -6.65 10.49 7.94
CA HIS A 253 -7.48 10.82 6.78
C HIS A 253 -7.69 12.33 6.64
N LEU A 254 -7.99 13.03 7.75
CA LEU A 254 -8.12 14.49 7.77
C LEU A 254 -6.76 15.18 7.59
N GLY A 255 -5.75 14.75 8.34
CA GLY A 255 -4.41 15.35 8.31
C GLY A 255 -3.60 15.00 7.07
N LYS A 256 -4.07 14.08 6.23
CA LYS A 256 -3.40 13.52 5.04
C LYS A 256 -1.95 13.15 5.34
N SER A 257 -1.73 12.38 6.40
CA SER A 257 -0.40 11.95 6.83
C SER A 257 -0.36 10.48 7.18
N ILE A 258 0.86 9.94 7.13
CA ILE A 258 1.20 8.60 7.55
C ILE A 258 2.14 8.68 8.77
N SER A 259 1.96 7.79 9.74
CA SER A 259 2.81 7.65 10.92
C SER A 259 2.95 6.18 11.29
N ILE A 260 3.97 5.81 12.06
CA ILE A 260 4.04 4.45 12.63
C ILE A 260 2.98 4.32 13.72
N VAL A 261 2.31 3.18 13.77
CA VAL A 261 1.42 2.82 14.88
C VAL A 261 2.24 2.74 16.16
N PRO A 262 1.86 3.42 17.27
CA PRO A 262 2.68 3.46 18.48
C PRO A 262 3.12 2.08 19.00
N GLU A 263 2.20 1.11 18.98
CA GLU A 263 2.38 -0.28 19.41
C GLU A 263 3.32 -1.07 18.50
N LYS A 264 3.60 -0.57 17.29
CA LYS A 264 4.43 -1.22 16.26
C LYS A 264 5.81 -0.58 16.10
N ILE A 265 6.15 0.44 16.92
CA ILE A 265 7.43 1.17 16.82
C ILE A 265 8.62 0.22 17.02
N GLN A 266 8.53 -0.72 17.96
CA GLN A 266 9.62 -1.67 18.23
C GLN A 266 9.88 -2.59 17.04
N GLU A 267 8.84 -3.07 16.36
CA GLU A 267 9.01 -3.87 15.14
C GLU A 267 9.68 -3.07 14.02
N VAL A 268 9.30 -1.79 13.87
CA VAL A 268 9.89 -0.89 12.88
C VAL A 268 11.37 -0.63 13.17
N ASP A 269 11.68 -0.28 14.42
CA ASP A 269 13.06 -0.05 14.84
C ASP A 269 13.91 -1.33 14.66
N TYR A 270 13.34 -2.50 14.96
CA TYR A 270 13.99 -3.78 14.76
C TYR A 270 14.40 -4.00 13.31
N PHE A 271 13.47 -3.95 12.34
CA PHE A 271 13.87 -4.23 10.95
C PHE A 271 14.72 -3.11 10.36
N LEU A 272 14.58 -1.85 10.80
CA LEU A 272 15.43 -0.75 10.34
C LEU A 272 16.88 -0.92 10.80
N GLN A 273 17.10 -1.57 11.94
CA GLN A 273 18.43 -1.89 12.46
C GLN A 273 19.01 -3.17 11.84
N HIS A 274 18.19 -4.18 11.58
CA HIS A 274 18.65 -5.53 11.21
C HIS A 274 18.54 -5.86 9.72
N THR A 275 17.87 -5.01 8.93
CA THR A 275 17.78 -5.20 7.47
C THR A 275 18.86 -4.39 6.78
N ASP A 276 19.67 -5.05 5.97
CA ASP A 276 20.65 -4.39 5.12
C ASP A 276 19.96 -3.45 4.12
N ARG A 277 20.52 -2.26 3.93
CA ARG A 277 20.03 -1.24 3.01
C ARG A 277 20.53 -1.45 1.59
N GLU A 278 21.64 -2.15 1.42
CA GLU A 278 22.24 -2.34 0.10
C GLU A 278 21.37 -3.26 -0.77
N PRO A 279 21.07 -2.86 -2.02
CA PRO A 279 20.53 -3.75 -3.04
C PRO A 279 21.47 -4.94 -3.25
N CYS A 280 20.93 -6.17 -3.24
CA CYS A 280 21.70 -7.41 -3.38
C CYS A 280 21.37 -8.15 -4.69
N PHE A 281 22.24 -9.05 -5.13
CA PHE A 281 22.04 -9.93 -6.31
C PHE A 281 21.64 -9.20 -7.61
N ILE A 282 22.14 -7.98 -7.81
CA ILE A 282 21.72 -7.07 -8.90
C ILE A 282 21.88 -7.71 -10.29
N ASP A 283 22.94 -8.51 -10.47
CA ASP A 283 23.29 -9.18 -11.73
C ASP A 283 23.00 -10.69 -11.72
N ASN A 284 22.37 -11.23 -10.67
CA ASN A 284 22.09 -12.67 -10.54
C ASN A 284 20.59 -12.92 -10.33
N GLU A 285 19.86 -13.12 -11.44
CA GLU A 285 18.42 -13.35 -11.41
C GLU A 285 18.03 -14.58 -10.58
N ARG A 286 18.80 -15.68 -10.65
CA ARG A 286 18.49 -16.90 -9.90
C ARG A 286 18.57 -16.68 -8.39
N GLN A 287 19.64 -16.06 -7.91
CA GLN A 287 19.80 -15.74 -6.49
C GLN A 287 18.78 -14.68 -6.04
N TYR A 288 18.52 -13.67 -6.87
CA TYR A 288 17.52 -12.65 -6.56
C TYR A 288 16.11 -13.23 -6.44
N VAL A 289 15.69 -14.13 -7.34
CA VAL A 289 14.40 -14.82 -7.25
C VAL A 289 14.30 -15.66 -5.98
N ALA A 290 15.36 -16.37 -5.62
CA ALA A 290 15.40 -17.15 -4.38
C ALA A 290 15.30 -16.25 -3.13
N TYR A 291 16.02 -15.12 -3.11
CA TYR A 291 15.94 -14.11 -2.05
C TYR A 291 14.56 -13.49 -1.95
N LEU A 292 14.04 -12.98 -3.06
CA LEU A 292 12.76 -12.29 -3.13
C LEU A 292 11.61 -13.23 -2.81
N GLY A 293 11.63 -14.48 -3.27
CA GLY A 293 10.60 -15.48 -3.00
C GLY A 293 10.64 -16.12 -1.61
N ASN A 294 11.63 -15.81 -0.77
CA ASN A 294 11.77 -16.42 0.56
C ASN A 294 10.94 -15.68 1.64
N PRO A 295 9.93 -16.32 2.25
CA PRO A 295 9.07 -15.66 3.22
C PRO A 295 9.71 -15.43 4.60
N LYS A 296 10.92 -15.92 4.85
CA LYS A 296 11.60 -15.81 6.15
C LYS A 296 12.62 -14.67 6.21
N ILE A 297 12.79 -13.92 5.12
CA ILE A 297 13.80 -12.87 4.98
C ILE A 297 13.12 -11.56 4.55
N PRO A 298 13.49 -10.40 5.14
CA PRO A 298 14.39 -10.24 6.30
C PRO A 298 13.76 -10.81 7.56
N THR A 299 14.56 -11.14 8.58
CA THR A 299 14.04 -11.55 9.89
C THR A 299 13.31 -10.38 10.55
N LEU A 300 12.14 -10.63 11.11
CA LEU A 300 11.33 -9.66 11.85
C LEU A 300 11.42 -9.93 13.35
N LEU A 301 10.96 -8.97 14.15
CA LEU A 301 10.91 -9.10 15.61
C LEU A 301 10.15 -10.38 16.03
N THR A 302 9.06 -10.69 15.32
CA THR A 302 8.23 -11.87 15.58
C THR A 302 8.93 -13.20 15.25
N ASP A 303 10.06 -13.20 14.56
CA ASP A 303 10.88 -14.41 14.33
C ASP A 303 11.79 -14.76 15.50
N ASN A 304 11.93 -13.84 16.46
CA ASN A 304 12.68 -14.08 17.68
C ASN A 304 11.70 -14.46 18.80
N ARG A 305 11.85 -15.68 19.33
CA ARG A 305 10.97 -16.23 20.37
C ARG A 305 10.91 -15.33 21.61
N ASP A 306 12.06 -14.90 22.12
CA ASP A 306 12.14 -14.10 23.35
C ASP A 306 11.52 -12.72 23.17
N LEU A 307 11.78 -12.07 22.03
CA LEU A 307 11.18 -10.77 21.71
C LEU A 307 9.67 -10.87 21.49
N LEU A 308 9.20 -11.93 20.84
CA LEU A 308 7.77 -12.18 20.67
C LEU A 308 7.08 -12.42 22.02
N GLU A 309 7.67 -13.21 22.91
CA GLU A 309 7.12 -13.40 24.27
C GLU A 309 7.07 -12.08 25.05
N GLN A 310 8.13 -11.28 25.01
CA GLN A 310 8.15 -9.97 25.66
C GLN A 310 7.03 -9.07 25.12
N LYS A 311 6.82 -9.08 23.80
CA LYS A 311 5.74 -8.34 23.15
C LYS A 311 4.36 -8.84 23.57
N ILE A 312 4.13 -10.15 23.57
CA ILE A 312 2.87 -10.75 24.01
C ILE A 312 2.58 -10.36 25.47
N ARG A 313 3.57 -10.46 26.37
CA ARG A 313 3.39 -10.07 27.78
C ARG A 313 3.14 -8.58 27.96
N ALA A 314 3.73 -7.73 27.12
CA ALA A 314 3.48 -6.29 27.15
C ALA A 314 2.08 -5.92 26.68
N GLU A 315 1.58 -6.54 25.60
CA GLU A 315 0.25 -6.24 25.03
C GLU A 315 -0.89 -6.99 25.74
N PHE A 316 -0.61 -8.19 26.27
CA PHE A 316 -1.57 -9.10 26.91
C PHE A 316 -1.02 -9.65 28.22
N PRO A 317 -0.88 -8.82 29.28
CA PRO A 317 -0.19 -9.19 30.53
C PRO A 317 -0.85 -10.33 31.31
N LEU A 318 -2.14 -10.60 31.07
CA LEU A 318 -2.90 -11.68 31.71
C LEU A 318 -2.81 -13.01 30.94
N LEU A 319 -2.11 -13.05 29.80
CA LEU A 319 -2.01 -14.25 28.98
C LEU A 319 -0.90 -15.17 29.50
N GLU A 320 -1.27 -16.40 29.85
CA GLU A 320 -0.31 -17.44 30.16
C GLU A 320 0.30 -18.00 28.88
N ILE A 321 1.63 -18.01 28.83
CA ILE A 321 2.41 -18.56 27.71
C ILE A 321 3.01 -19.88 28.17
N SER A 322 2.73 -20.96 27.45
CA SER A 322 3.38 -22.25 27.72
C SER A 322 4.87 -22.17 27.41
N GLU A 323 5.71 -22.62 28.34
CA GLU A 323 7.16 -22.71 28.13
C GLU A 323 7.52 -23.63 26.95
N THR A 324 6.70 -24.66 26.70
CA THR A 324 6.90 -25.64 25.62
C THR A 324 6.33 -25.20 24.28
N ALA A 325 5.68 -24.02 24.20
CA ALA A 325 5.14 -23.52 22.94
C ALA A 325 6.24 -23.30 21.91
N THR A 326 5.98 -23.77 20.69
CA THR A 326 6.81 -23.48 19.52
C THR A 326 6.63 -22.02 19.11
N LEU A 327 7.60 -21.48 18.36
CA LEU A 327 7.50 -20.12 17.80
C LEU A 327 6.24 -19.94 16.94
N GLN A 328 5.85 -20.98 16.20
CA GLN A 328 4.67 -20.93 15.34
C GLN A 328 3.38 -20.84 16.19
N GLU A 329 3.27 -21.66 17.24
CA GLU A 329 2.13 -21.60 18.17
C GLU A 329 2.04 -20.23 18.87
N LEU A 330 3.17 -19.61 19.23
CA LEU A 330 3.15 -18.24 19.75
C LEU A 330 2.66 -17.21 18.75
N LYS A 331 3.09 -17.31 17.49
CA LYS A 331 2.66 -16.40 16.43
C LYS A 331 1.15 -16.50 16.21
N ASP A 332 0.63 -17.72 16.23
CA ASP A 332 -0.80 -17.98 16.05
C ASP A 332 -1.59 -17.51 17.28
N LEU A 333 -1.11 -17.77 18.50
CA LEU A 333 -1.68 -17.24 19.73
C LEU A 333 -1.73 -15.71 19.74
N PHE A 334 -0.65 -15.05 19.34
CA PHE A 334 -0.59 -13.60 19.27
C PHE A 334 -1.60 -13.05 18.24
N ALA A 335 -1.69 -13.68 17.06
CA ALA A 335 -2.65 -13.30 16.03
C ALA A 335 -4.11 -13.43 16.51
N ASP A 336 -4.46 -14.54 17.16
CA ASP A 336 -5.80 -14.76 17.70
C ASP A 336 -6.15 -13.71 18.77
N ARG A 337 -5.18 -13.28 19.58
CA ARG A 337 -5.38 -12.23 20.59
C ARG A 337 -5.57 -10.84 19.99
N LEU A 338 -4.83 -10.53 18.92
CA LEU A 338 -5.04 -9.29 18.16
C LEU A 338 -6.43 -9.26 17.53
N GLU A 339 -6.88 -10.39 16.95
CA GLU A 339 -8.21 -10.50 16.36
C GLU A 339 -9.32 -10.30 17.41
N ASN A 340 -9.21 -10.97 18.56
CA ASN A 340 -10.17 -10.80 19.66
C ASN A 340 -10.23 -9.35 20.16
N ARG A 341 -9.06 -8.69 20.28
CA ARG A 341 -8.99 -7.28 20.68
C ARG A 341 -9.68 -6.38 19.64
N LYS A 342 -9.47 -6.64 18.35
CA LYS A 342 -10.12 -5.92 17.25
C LYS A 342 -11.64 -6.09 17.30
N GLU A 343 -12.13 -7.32 17.48
CA GLU A 343 -13.57 -7.60 17.62
C GLU A 343 -14.19 -6.88 18.82
N GLN A 344 -13.48 -6.83 19.95
CA GLN A 344 -13.91 -6.08 21.12
C GLN A 344 -13.99 -4.57 20.84
N ILE A 345 -12.96 -3.98 20.22
CA ILE A 345 -12.96 -2.57 19.84
C ILE A 345 -14.13 -2.25 18.91
N LEU A 346 -14.37 -3.08 17.89
CA LEU A 346 -15.49 -2.89 16.97
C LEU A 346 -16.84 -2.99 17.68
N THR A 347 -16.99 -3.93 18.62
CA THR A 347 -18.20 -4.06 19.45
C THR A 347 -18.44 -2.82 20.30
N GLU A 348 -17.40 -2.29 20.93
CA GLU A 348 -17.47 -1.05 21.72
C GLU A 348 -17.80 0.17 20.85
N GLN A 349 -17.22 0.26 19.65
CA GLN A 349 -17.55 1.30 18.67
C GLN A 349 -19.01 1.21 18.23
N ILE A 350 -19.50 0.02 17.88
CA ILE A 350 -20.90 -0.21 17.50
C ILE A 350 -21.83 0.20 18.63
N ALA A 351 -21.53 -0.17 19.88
CA ALA A 351 -22.30 0.25 21.05
C ALA A 351 -22.33 1.79 21.20
N ALA A 352 -21.18 2.46 21.06
CA ALA A 352 -21.10 3.91 21.12
C ALA A 352 -21.88 4.61 19.97
N ILE A 353 -21.91 4.01 18.78
CA ILE A 353 -22.68 4.47 17.63
C ILE A 353 -24.18 4.32 17.91
N LYS A 354 -24.63 3.15 18.39
CA LYS A 354 -26.04 2.88 18.76
C LYS A 354 -26.52 3.76 19.91
N ASP A 355 -25.63 4.16 20.80
CA ASP A 355 -25.90 5.12 21.88
C ASP A 355 -25.88 6.60 21.42
N TYR A 356 -25.79 6.87 20.12
CA TYR A 356 -25.74 8.22 19.54
C TYR A 356 -24.54 9.09 19.97
N ARG A 357 -23.55 8.53 20.68
CA ARG A 357 -22.38 9.26 21.18
C ARG A 357 -21.49 9.82 20.06
N LEU A 358 -21.58 9.23 18.86
CA LEU A 358 -20.77 9.60 17.70
C LEU A 358 -21.56 10.37 16.62
N PHE A 359 -22.77 10.86 16.91
CA PHE A 359 -23.64 11.51 15.92
C PHE A 359 -22.97 12.73 15.24
N GLU A 360 -22.41 13.63 16.04
CA GLU A 360 -21.73 14.83 15.53
C GLU A 360 -20.51 14.48 14.67
N ASP A 361 -19.74 13.46 15.07
CA ASP A 361 -18.57 13.01 14.33
C ASP A 361 -18.94 12.37 12.99
N ILE A 362 -20.00 11.55 12.95
CA ILE A 362 -20.53 10.96 11.72
C ILE A 362 -21.05 12.05 10.77
N SER A 363 -21.82 13.02 11.29
CA SER A 363 -22.34 14.13 10.48
C SER A 363 -21.20 14.97 9.90
N THR A 364 -20.25 15.36 10.75
CA THR A 364 -19.05 16.12 10.34
C THR A 364 -18.24 15.36 9.30
N THR A 365 -18.14 14.04 9.40
CA THR A 365 -17.41 13.22 8.43
C THR A 365 -18.09 13.25 7.06
N PHE A 366 -19.43 13.30 6.97
CA PHE A 366 -20.12 13.49 5.69
C PHE A 366 -19.85 14.85 5.07
N ASP A 367 -19.84 15.94 5.86
CA ASP A 367 -19.47 17.27 5.36
C ASP A 367 -18.04 17.25 4.79
N GLN A 368 -17.12 16.61 5.51
CA GLN A 368 -15.73 16.44 5.07
C GLN A 368 -15.59 15.61 3.78
N ILE A 369 -16.46 14.62 3.58
CA ILE A 369 -16.55 13.81 2.35
C ILE A 369 -17.03 14.67 1.19
N LEU A 370 -18.10 15.45 1.38
CA LEU A 370 -18.66 16.36 0.38
C LEU A 370 -17.63 17.42 -0.06
N ASP A 371 -16.84 17.92 0.89
CA ASP A 371 -15.76 18.89 0.64
C ASP A 371 -14.50 18.27 0.01
N ASN A 372 -14.47 16.94 -0.17
CA ASN A 372 -13.29 16.20 -0.64
C ASN A 372 -12.02 16.53 0.18
N SER A 373 -12.22 16.74 1.49
CA SER A 373 -11.19 17.21 2.41
C SER A 373 -10.36 16.07 3.00
N LEU A 374 -10.82 14.82 2.88
CA LEU A 374 -10.17 13.62 3.41
C LEU A 374 -9.16 12.99 2.44
N TYR A 375 -8.30 12.12 2.96
CA TYR A 375 -7.54 11.14 2.17
C TYR A 375 -8.40 9.89 1.96
N ASP A 376 -8.39 9.33 0.74
CA ASP A 376 -9.18 8.17 0.34
C ASP A 376 -10.68 8.33 0.61
N THR A 377 -11.27 9.41 0.10
CA THR A 377 -12.70 9.74 0.27
C THR A 377 -13.67 8.58 -0.01
N PRO A 378 -13.46 7.71 -1.03
CA PRO A 378 -14.33 6.55 -1.24
C PRO A 378 -14.38 5.58 -0.05
N LEU A 379 -13.22 5.27 0.55
CA LEU A 379 -13.15 4.44 1.76
C LEU A 379 -13.86 5.09 2.94
N MET A 380 -13.69 6.41 3.09
CA MET A 380 -14.34 7.15 4.16
C MET A 380 -15.86 7.22 3.97
N LEU A 381 -16.35 7.30 2.73
CA LEU A 381 -17.78 7.24 2.43
C LEU A 381 -18.36 5.87 2.81
N GLU A 382 -17.71 4.78 2.42
CA GLU A 382 -18.12 3.41 2.80
C GLU A 382 -18.18 3.24 4.32
N TRP A 383 -17.09 3.61 5.01
CA TRP A 383 -17.00 3.49 6.46
C TRP A 383 -18.02 4.39 7.19
N ASN A 384 -18.19 5.64 6.77
CA ASN A 384 -19.09 6.56 7.47
C ASN A 384 -20.57 6.26 7.20
N THR A 385 -20.90 5.73 6.02
CA THR A 385 -22.24 5.19 5.76
C THR A 385 -22.52 3.97 6.62
N TRP A 386 -21.55 3.07 6.83
CA TRP A 386 -21.73 1.95 7.78
C TRP A 386 -22.05 2.43 9.19
N ARG A 387 -21.34 3.46 9.66
CA ARG A 387 -21.61 4.08 10.98
C ARG A 387 -23.01 4.69 11.04
N ALA A 388 -23.44 5.39 9.99
CA ALA A 388 -24.78 5.97 9.92
C ALA A 388 -25.86 4.89 9.93
N MET A 389 -25.72 3.83 9.12
CA MET A 389 -26.66 2.70 9.11
C MET A 389 -26.72 1.98 10.46
N THR A 390 -25.58 1.83 11.13
CA THR A 390 -25.47 1.26 12.48
C THR A 390 -26.14 2.13 13.54
N MET A 391 -26.20 3.45 13.34
CA MET A 391 -26.84 4.39 14.27
C MET A 391 -28.37 4.43 14.13
N LEU A 392 -28.87 4.32 12.91
CA LEU A 392 -30.29 4.52 12.61
C LEU A 392 -31.19 3.44 13.24
N ASP A 393 -30.69 2.23 13.52
CA ASP A 393 -31.49 1.14 14.09
C ASP A 393 -30.66 0.01 14.78
N GLY A 394 -31.35 -0.89 15.50
CA GLY A 394 -30.81 -1.98 16.31
C GLY A 394 -30.43 -3.27 15.59
N GLY A 395 -30.62 -3.36 14.26
CA GLY A 395 -30.25 -4.54 13.46
C GLY A 395 -28.77 -4.94 13.49
N ASP A 396 -28.44 -6.04 12.81
CA ASP A 396 -27.07 -6.48 12.61
C ASP A 396 -26.52 -5.88 11.31
N ILE A 397 -25.59 -4.94 11.44
CA ILE A 397 -25.10 -4.10 10.34
C ILE A 397 -23.63 -4.40 10.10
N LYS A 398 -23.35 -5.07 8.98
CA LYS A 398 -22.01 -5.55 8.63
C LYS A 398 -21.44 -4.78 7.46
N ALA A 399 -20.29 -4.14 7.68
CA ALA A 399 -19.45 -3.59 6.63
C ALA A 399 -18.55 -4.66 6.01
N ASN A 400 -18.37 -4.63 4.69
CA ASN A 400 -17.44 -5.50 3.97
C ASN A 400 -16.08 -4.84 3.68
N LEU A 401 -15.89 -3.57 4.06
CA LEU A 401 -14.56 -2.97 4.20
C LEU A 401 -13.70 -3.75 5.19
N LYS A 402 -12.38 -3.63 5.04
CA LYS A 402 -11.42 -4.23 5.97
C LYS A 402 -11.08 -3.24 7.08
N PHE A 403 -10.94 -3.74 8.30
CA PHE A 403 -10.45 -2.97 9.45
C PHE A 403 -9.03 -3.38 9.82
N ASP A 404 -8.27 -2.46 10.40
CA ASP A 404 -6.98 -2.76 11.04
C ASP A 404 -7.15 -3.29 12.48
N ASP A 405 -6.04 -3.65 13.13
CA ASP A 405 -6.00 -4.18 14.52
C ASP A 405 -6.64 -3.24 15.57
N PHE A 406 -6.92 -1.98 15.20
CA PHE A 406 -7.47 -0.94 16.06
C PHE A 406 -8.89 -0.53 15.63
N GLY A 407 -9.52 -1.28 14.73
CA GLY A 407 -10.88 -1.02 14.28
C GLY A 407 -11.01 0.19 13.35
N ASN A 408 -9.92 0.65 12.72
CA ASN A 408 -9.99 1.74 11.73
C ASN A 408 -10.14 1.19 10.30
N PRO A 409 -10.83 1.90 9.39
CA PRO A 409 -11.09 1.43 8.03
C PRO A 409 -9.81 1.36 7.20
N MET A 410 -9.38 0.18 6.77
CA MET A 410 -8.14 -0.08 6.04
C MET A 410 -8.29 0.02 4.51
N SER A 411 -9.30 -0.64 3.95
CA SER A 411 -9.57 -0.65 2.50
C SER A 411 -11.04 -0.93 2.22
N THR A 412 -11.55 -0.44 1.10
CA THR A 412 -12.94 -0.65 0.66
C THR A 412 -13.27 -2.13 0.49
N ALA A 413 -14.56 -2.44 0.45
CA ALA A 413 -15.06 -3.76 0.06
C ALA A 413 -14.42 -4.25 -1.26
N GLN A 414 -14.30 -5.57 -1.38
CA GLN A 414 -13.91 -6.21 -2.63
C GLN A 414 -15.12 -6.28 -3.57
N GLY A 415 -14.87 -6.41 -4.88
CA GLY A 415 -15.96 -6.50 -5.86
C GLY A 415 -16.92 -7.68 -5.60
N ASN A 416 -18.18 -7.53 -6.04
CA ASN A 416 -19.28 -8.50 -5.89
C ASN A 416 -19.68 -8.83 -4.45
N MET A 417 -19.30 -7.97 -3.51
CA MET A 417 -19.90 -7.92 -2.18
C MET A 417 -20.50 -6.52 -2.05
N ALA A 418 -21.66 -6.44 -1.41
CA ALA A 418 -22.20 -5.16 -0.98
C ALA A 418 -21.16 -4.39 -0.19
N ASP A 419 -21.13 -3.07 -0.29
CA ASP A 419 -20.33 -2.28 0.65
C ASP A 419 -20.76 -2.57 2.11
N ILE A 420 -22.09 -2.60 2.35
CA ILE A 420 -22.68 -2.86 3.67
C ILE A 420 -23.92 -3.75 3.51
N VAL A 421 -24.07 -4.70 4.43
CA VAL A 421 -25.26 -5.55 4.56
C VAL A 421 -25.92 -5.26 5.90
N CYS A 422 -27.19 -4.89 5.87
CA CYS A 422 -28.02 -4.67 7.05
C CYS A 422 -29.06 -5.80 7.16
N ASP A 423 -29.10 -6.47 8.30
CA ASP A 423 -30.13 -7.43 8.65
C ASP A 423 -30.99 -6.89 9.81
N TYR A 424 -32.28 -6.64 9.52
CA TYR A 424 -33.26 -6.16 10.50
C TYR A 424 -34.19 -7.28 11.00
N GLY A 425 -33.97 -8.52 10.54
CA GLY A 425 -34.74 -9.71 10.91
C GLY A 425 -35.95 -9.97 10.01
N ASP A 426 -36.80 -8.98 9.77
CA ASP A 426 -37.97 -9.07 8.88
C ASP A 426 -37.68 -8.63 7.44
N PHE A 427 -36.65 -7.82 7.24
CA PHE A 427 -36.08 -7.49 5.93
C PHE A 427 -34.56 -7.28 6.00
N GLY A 428 -33.91 -7.42 4.85
CA GLY A 428 -32.51 -7.08 4.66
C GLY A 428 -32.36 -5.87 3.74
N LEU A 429 -31.29 -5.10 3.92
CA LEU A 429 -30.91 -4.00 3.05
C LEU A 429 -29.45 -4.15 2.64
N THR A 430 -29.20 -4.10 1.33
CA THR A 430 -27.87 -3.95 0.76
C THR A 430 -27.64 -2.48 0.47
N VAL A 431 -26.57 -1.91 1.02
CA VAL A 431 -26.18 -0.52 0.80
C VAL A 431 -24.91 -0.50 -0.04
N GLU A 432 -24.96 0.24 -1.14
CA GLU A 432 -23.84 0.48 -2.05
C GLU A 432 -23.61 2.00 -2.13
N VAL A 433 -22.36 2.43 -2.00
CA VAL A 433 -22.01 3.84 -1.98
C VAL A 433 -20.99 4.18 -3.06
N THR A 434 -21.07 5.40 -3.58
CA THR A 434 -20.13 5.83 -4.61
C THR A 434 -19.87 7.32 -4.56
N MET A 435 -18.61 7.69 -4.76
CA MET A 435 -18.21 9.07 -5.04
C MET A 435 -18.36 9.43 -6.53
N GLN A 436 -18.81 8.48 -7.37
CA GLN A 436 -19.03 8.75 -8.79
C GLN A 436 -20.28 9.62 -8.99
N SER A 437 -20.21 10.53 -9.96
CA SER A 437 -21.31 11.39 -10.35
C SER A 437 -21.42 11.48 -11.87
N GLY A 438 -22.65 11.62 -12.37
CA GLY A 438 -22.96 11.69 -13.81
C GLY A 438 -22.85 10.35 -14.54
N GLN A 439 -22.89 10.40 -15.88
CA GLN A 439 -22.68 9.25 -16.75
C GLN A 439 -21.17 9.06 -16.98
N ARG A 440 -20.64 7.87 -16.70
CA ARG A 440 -19.26 7.49 -16.99
C ARG A 440 -19.22 6.24 -17.85
#